data_AF-A0A6P5ZNR5-F1
#
_entry.id   AF-A0A6P5ZNR5-F1
#
_cell.length_a   1.000
_cell.length_b   1.000
_cell.length_c   1.000
_cell.angle_alpha   90.00
_cell.angle_beta   90.00
_cell.angle_gamma   90.00
#
_symmetry.space_group_name_H-M   'P 1'
#
loop_
_entity.id
_entity.type
_entity.pdbx_description
1 polymer ?
#
loop_
_entity_poly.entity_id
_entity_poly.type
_entity_poly.pdbx_seq_one_letter_code
_entity_poly.pdbx_strand_id
1 'polypeptide(L)'
;MQSLQEKASEWSGVNTADAFAIDDSNLYQKLGLQTFINLSTNFYTRVYDDEEEEWFRSIFANSKKEEAIQNQYEFFVQRMGGPPLYSQRKGHPALIGRHRPFPVTHQAAERWLHHMEKALESTPDIDADSKDKMMNFFRHTAYFLVAGDELKNQNQRVPCKHGASKPTAP
;
A
#
# COMPACT_ATOMS: atom_id res chain seq x y z
N MET A 1 11.34 -10.56 -18.25
CA MET A 1 10.12 -10.21 -17.48
C MET A 1 10.37 -8.85 -16.87
N GLN A 2 9.43 -7.92 -17.04
CA GLN A 2 9.48 -6.60 -16.40
C GLN A 2 9.47 -6.76 -14.87
N SER A 3 10.27 -5.97 -14.17
CA SER A 3 10.31 -5.93 -12.71
C SER A 3 9.03 -5.35 -12.12
N LEU A 4 8.76 -5.62 -10.84
CA LEU A 4 7.59 -5.07 -10.15
C LEU A 4 7.63 -3.54 -10.09
N GLN A 5 8.81 -2.94 -9.98
CA GLN A 5 8.97 -1.48 -9.94
C GLN A 5 8.65 -0.84 -11.30
N GLU A 6 9.11 -1.46 -12.39
CA GLU A 6 8.82 -0.98 -13.74
C GLU A 6 7.31 -1.06 -14.05
N LYS A 7 6.64 -2.15 -13.65
CA LYS A 7 5.18 -2.26 -13.76
C LYS A 7 4.45 -1.19 -12.95
N ALA A 8 4.90 -0.97 -11.71
CA ALA A 8 4.33 0.04 -10.85
C ALA A 8 4.42 1.43 -11.49
N SER A 9 5.58 1.77 -12.07
CA SER A 9 5.76 3.05 -12.76
C SER A 9 4.90 3.17 -14.02
N GLU A 10 4.81 2.12 -14.84
CA GLU A 10 3.97 2.11 -16.03
C GLU A 10 2.48 2.34 -15.70
N TRP A 11 1.95 1.63 -14.69
CA TRP A 11 0.52 1.71 -14.37
C TRP A 11 0.15 2.93 -13.52
N SER A 12 1.04 3.36 -12.63
CA SER A 12 0.79 4.55 -11.81
C SER A 12 0.98 5.86 -12.57
N GLY A 13 1.80 5.87 -13.62
CA GLY A 13 2.29 7.10 -14.25
C GLY A 13 3.33 7.85 -13.40
N VAL A 14 3.82 7.25 -12.31
CA VAL A 14 4.82 7.84 -11.40
C VAL A 14 6.16 7.14 -11.59
N ASN A 15 7.19 7.88 -11.97
CA ASN A 15 8.53 7.29 -12.08
C ASN A 15 9.07 6.94 -10.70
N THR A 16 9.94 5.93 -10.65
CA THR A 16 10.54 5.46 -9.39
C THR A 16 11.32 6.57 -8.66
N ALA A 17 11.95 7.49 -9.40
CA ALA A 17 12.63 8.65 -8.80
C ALA A 17 11.64 9.57 -8.05
N ASP A 18 10.52 9.92 -8.69
CA ASP A 18 9.49 10.79 -8.11
C ASP A 18 8.80 10.13 -6.91
N ALA A 19 8.59 8.81 -6.98
CA ALA A 19 8.02 8.01 -5.90
C ALA A 19 8.89 7.99 -4.63
N PHE A 20 10.20 8.09 -4.78
CA PHE A 20 11.16 8.04 -3.66
C PHE A 20 11.81 9.39 -3.36
N ALA A 21 11.33 10.49 -3.95
CA ALA A 21 11.69 11.85 -3.56
C ALA A 21 11.31 12.19 -2.10
N ILE A 22 10.51 11.34 -1.43
CA ILE A 22 10.33 11.36 0.03
C ILE A 22 11.65 11.17 0.80
N ASP A 23 12.71 10.68 0.16
CA ASP A 23 14.04 10.47 0.75
C ASP A 23 14.96 11.70 0.61
N ASP A 24 14.58 12.71 -0.19
CA ASP A 24 15.37 13.94 -0.38
C ASP A 24 15.38 14.83 0.87
N SER A 25 14.46 14.61 1.80
CA SER A 25 14.38 15.33 3.08
C SER A 25 13.71 14.46 4.14
N ASN A 26 13.95 14.77 5.42
CA ASN A 26 13.31 14.06 6.51
C ASN A 26 11.88 14.61 6.76
N LEU A 27 10.89 14.04 6.09
CA LEU A 27 9.49 14.46 6.24
C LEU A 27 8.98 14.27 7.67
N TYR A 28 9.46 13.27 8.42
CA TYR A 28 9.11 13.12 9.83
C TYR A 28 9.57 14.30 10.69
N GLN A 29 10.80 14.79 10.50
CA GLN A 29 11.29 15.99 11.19
C GLN A 29 10.48 17.23 10.81
N LYS A 30 10.04 17.33 9.55
CA LYS A 30 9.25 18.45 9.04
C LYS A 30 7.81 18.47 9.57
N LEU A 31 7.16 17.31 9.60
CA LEU A 31 5.71 17.18 9.85
C LEU A 31 5.38 16.74 11.29
N GLY A 32 6.30 16.06 11.96
CA GLY A 32 6.10 15.51 13.31
C GLY A 32 5.15 14.31 13.38
N LEU A 33 5.21 13.57 14.49
CA LEU A 33 4.45 12.34 14.70
C LEU A 33 2.93 12.55 14.60
N GLN A 34 2.41 13.62 15.19
CA GLN A 34 0.97 13.85 15.28
C GLN A 34 0.32 13.97 13.88
N THR A 35 1.04 14.53 12.91
CA THR A 35 0.58 14.68 11.53
C THR A 35 0.34 13.32 10.86
N PHE A 36 1.23 12.34 11.06
CA PHE A 36 1.04 10.99 10.52
C PHE A 36 -0.11 10.23 11.19
N ILE A 37 -0.30 10.44 12.50
CA ILE A 37 -1.44 9.88 13.25
C ILE A 37 -2.74 10.47 12.70
N ASN A 38 -2.82 11.80 12.55
CA ASN A 38 -3.98 12.51 12.03
C ASN A 38 -4.30 12.06 10.60
N LEU A 39 -3.30 12.02 9.73
CA LEU A 39 -3.44 11.58 8.34
C LEU A 39 -4.03 10.15 8.26
N SER A 40 -3.43 9.21 9.00
CA SER A 40 -3.87 7.80 8.96
C SER A 40 -5.26 7.61 9.59
N THR A 41 -5.58 8.39 10.63
CA THR A 41 -6.91 8.38 11.27
C THR A 41 -7.98 8.91 10.33
N ASN A 42 -7.70 10.03 9.65
CA ASN A 42 -8.57 10.61 8.64
C ASN A 42 -8.78 9.64 7.48
N PHE A 43 -7.69 9.11 6.93
CA PHE A 43 -7.71 8.09 5.87
C PHE A 43 -8.61 6.90 6.22
N TYR A 44 -8.35 6.23 7.35
CA TYR A 44 -9.15 5.05 7.72
C TYR A 44 -10.57 5.39 8.15
N THR A 45 -10.86 6.62 8.59
CA THR A 45 -12.25 7.02 8.79
C THR A 45 -12.99 7.00 7.47
N ARG A 46 -12.41 7.57 6.41
CA ARG A 46 -12.99 7.54 5.06
C ARG A 46 -13.13 6.12 4.50
N VAL A 47 -12.15 5.24 4.72
CA VAL A 47 -12.19 3.84 4.26
C VAL A 47 -13.31 3.05 4.95
N TYR A 48 -13.45 3.17 6.27
CA TYR A 48 -14.47 2.42 7.01
C TYR A 48 -15.89 3.00 6.83
N ASP A 49 -15.99 4.28 6.49
CA ASP A 49 -17.25 4.98 6.20
C ASP A 49 -17.55 5.02 4.69
N ASP A 50 -16.86 4.21 3.86
CA ASP A 50 -17.07 4.13 2.42
C ASP A 50 -18.39 3.42 2.09
N GLU A 51 -19.49 4.19 2.07
CA GLU A 51 -20.84 3.72 1.72
C GLU A 51 -21.08 3.64 0.21
N GLU A 52 -20.31 4.38 -0.59
CA GLU A 52 -20.45 4.40 -2.06
C GLU A 52 -19.94 3.09 -2.69
N GLU A 53 -18.86 2.53 -2.13
CA GLU A 53 -18.16 1.37 -2.71
C GLU A 53 -18.03 0.23 -1.67
N GLU A 54 -19.16 -0.43 -1.37
CA GLU A 54 -19.22 -1.51 -0.37
C GLU A 54 -18.19 -2.62 -0.61
N TRP A 55 -17.91 -2.96 -1.88
CA TRP A 55 -16.90 -3.97 -2.24
C TRP A 55 -15.51 -3.59 -1.72
N PHE A 56 -15.15 -2.30 -1.73
CA PHE A 56 -13.87 -1.83 -1.23
C PHE A 56 -13.83 -1.86 0.30
N ARG A 57 -14.88 -1.35 0.94
CA ARG A 57 -15.02 -1.39 2.41
C ARG A 57 -14.92 -2.82 2.94
N SER A 58 -15.52 -3.78 2.24
CA SER A 58 -15.51 -5.20 2.64
C SER A 58 -14.11 -5.81 2.74
N ILE A 59 -13.12 -5.28 2.01
CA ILE A 59 -11.71 -5.72 2.09
C ILE A 59 -11.17 -5.56 3.52
N PHE A 60 -11.67 -4.55 4.25
CA PHE A 60 -11.22 -4.20 5.60
C PHE A 60 -12.08 -4.82 6.71
N ALA A 61 -13.15 -5.57 6.38
CA ALA A 61 -14.14 -6.05 7.36
C ALA A 61 -13.54 -6.93 8.48
N ASN A 62 -12.46 -7.67 8.19
CA ASN A 62 -11.77 -8.52 9.16
C ASN A 62 -10.63 -7.80 9.92
N SER A 63 -10.43 -6.51 9.67
CA SER A 63 -9.41 -5.69 10.35
C SER A 63 -10.08 -4.73 11.31
N LYS A 64 -9.53 -4.57 12.52
CA LYS A 64 -9.95 -3.49 13.42
C LYS A 64 -9.39 -2.17 12.94
N LYS A 65 -10.24 -1.13 12.90
CA LYS A 65 -9.89 0.20 12.40
C LYS A 65 -8.67 0.78 13.13
N GLU A 66 -8.64 0.67 14.45
CA GLU A 66 -7.59 1.21 15.31
C GLU A 66 -6.25 0.51 15.05
N GLU A 67 -6.27 -0.81 14.86
CA GLU A 67 -5.07 -1.58 14.52
C GLU A 67 -4.56 -1.22 13.11
N ALA A 68 -5.46 -0.98 12.15
CA ALA A 68 -5.12 -0.56 10.79
C ALA A 68 -4.47 0.84 10.79
N ILE A 69 -5.07 1.79 11.52
CA ILE A 69 -4.51 3.15 11.74
C ILE A 69 -3.10 3.04 12.32
N GLN A 70 -2.92 2.25 13.39
CA GLN A 70 -1.62 2.06 14.03
C GLN A 70 -0.58 1.48 13.07
N ASN A 71 -0.96 0.44 12.34
CA ASN A 71 -0.05 -0.18 11.38
C ASN A 71 0.41 0.80 10.29
N GLN A 72 -0.49 1.68 9.82
CA GLN A 72 -0.18 2.62 8.75
C GLN A 72 0.71 3.77 9.22
N TYR A 73 0.34 4.48 10.30
CA TYR A 73 1.16 5.62 10.72
C TYR A 73 2.54 5.17 11.19
N GLU A 74 2.68 4.03 11.86
CA GLU A 74 4.00 3.53 12.29
C GLU A 74 4.88 3.19 11.08
N PHE A 75 4.29 2.65 10.01
CA PHE A 75 5.01 2.39 8.77
C PHE A 75 5.44 3.70 8.10
N PHE A 76 4.55 4.70 8.01
CA PHE A 76 4.88 5.99 7.41
C PHE A 76 5.95 6.73 8.20
N VAL A 77 5.81 6.80 9.52
CA VAL A 77 6.81 7.38 10.43
C VAL A 77 8.18 6.74 10.19
N GLN A 78 8.24 5.40 10.19
CA GLN A 78 9.50 4.71 9.92
C GLN A 78 10.04 5.00 8.51
N ARG A 79 9.18 4.96 7.48
CA ARG A 79 9.60 5.08 6.08
C ARG A 79 10.04 6.51 5.74
N MET A 80 9.50 7.50 6.42
CA MET A 80 9.68 8.92 6.10
C MET A 80 10.63 9.65 7.08
N GLY A 81 11.54 8.90 7.71
CA GLY A 81 12.68 9.46 8.47
C GLY A 81 12.52 9.51 9.99
N GLY A 82 11.45 8.94 10.54
CA GLY A 82 11.19 8.81 11.97
C GLY A 82 11.73 7.53 12.61
N PRO A 83 11.43 7.30 13.90
CA PRO A 83 11.83 6.08 14.60
C PRO A 83 11.20 4.82 13.97
N PRO A 84 11.85 3.64 14.06
CA PRO A 84 11.40 2.42 13.40
C PRO A 84 10.28 1.68 14.16
N LEU A 85 9.19 2.41 14.49
CA LEU A 85 8.09 1.91 15.32
C LEU A 85 7.45 0.64 14.75
N TYR A 86 7.23 0.61 13.42
CA TYR A 86 6.64 -0.54 12.76
C TYR A 86 7.51 -1.78 12.92
N SER A 87 8.82 -1.65 12.65
CA SER A 87 9.73 -2.80 12.69
C SER A 87 9.98 -3.30 14.10
N GLN A 88 9.99 -2.40 15.08
CA GLN A 88 10.06 -2.78 16.49
C GLN A 88 8.88 -3.66 16.92
N ARG A 89 7.67 -3.39 16.41
CA ARG A 89 6.45 -4.13 16.78
C ARG A 89 6.14 -5.33 15.88
N LYS A 90 6.39 -5.22 14.57
CA LYS A 90 5.93 -6.19 13.56
C LYS A 90 7.05 -6.81 12.71
N GLY A 91 8.29 -6.37 12.88
CA GLY A 91 9.41 -6.74 12.01
C GLY A 91 9.30 -6.10 10.62
N HIS A 92 9.87 -6.75 9.61
CA HIS A 92 9.98 -6.17 8.27
C HIS A 92 8.60 -5.74 7.68
N PRO A 93 8.49 -4.57 7.02
CA PRO A 93 7.25 -4.11 6.39
C PRO A 93 6.65 -5.13 5.42
N ALA A 94 7.47 -5.67 4.52
CA ALA A 94 7.12 -6.79 3.62
C ALA A 94 5.74 -6.60 2.96
N LEU A 95 5.52 -5.43 2.34
CA LEU A 95 4.19 -4.97 1.94
C LEU A 95 3.44 -5.98 1.06
N ILE A 96 4.06 -6.53 0.01
CA ILE A 96 3.45 -7.56 -0.86
C ILE A 96 3.02 -8.78 -0.03
N GLY A 97 3.87 -9.27 0.86
CA GLY A 97 3.59 -10.44 1.68
C GLY A 97 2.39 -10.22 2.62
N ARG A 98 2.29 -9.02 3.21
CA ARG A 98 1.19 -8.66 4.13
C ARG A 98 -0.11 -8.31 3.43
N HIS A 99 -0.06 -7.90 2.17
CA HIS A 99 -1.25 -7.62 1.36
C HIS A 99 -1.76 -8.84 0.58
N ARG A 100 -1.01 -9.96 0.58
CA ARG A 100 -1.38 -11.22 -0.08
C ARG A 100 -2.80 -11.73 0.21
N PRO A 101 -3.36 -11.60 1.44
CA PRO A 101 -4.73 -12.05 1.72
C PRO A 101 -5.83 -11.22 1.05
N PHE A 102 -5.53 -10.02 0.57
CA PHE A 102 -6.51 -9.06 0.07
C PHE A 102 -6.51 -9.01 -1.47
N PRO A 103 -7.65 -8.71 -2.11
CA PRO A 103 -7.72 -8.49 -3.55
C PRO A 103 -7.24 -7.07 -3.90
N VAL A 104 -5.94 -6.91 -4.12
CA VAL A 104 -5.34 -5.60 -4.48
C VAL A 104 -5.39 -5.40 -6.00
N THR A 105 -6.58 -5.12 -6.51
CA THR A 105 -6.81 -4.85 -7.93
C THR A 105 -6.46 -3.40 -8.31
N HIS A 106 -6.39 -3.11 -9.62
CA HIS A 106 -6.29 -1.73 -10.12
C HIS A 106 -7.38 -0.82 -9.55
N GLN A 107 -8.63 -1.30 -9.51
CA GLN A 107 -9.76 -0.56 -8.94
C GLN A 107 -9.60 -0.33 -7.43
N ALA A 108 -9.11 -1.33 -6.68
CA ALA A 108 -8.84 -1.20 -5.26
C ALA A 108 -7.73 -0.17 -4.98
N ALA A 109 -6.69 -0.14 -5.82
CA ALA A 109 -5.63 0.86 -5.72
C ALA A 109 -6.18 2.28 -5.91
N GLU A 110 -6.97 2.54 -6.95
CA GLU A 110 -7.56 3.87 -7.19
C GLU A 110 -8.53 4.27 -6.08
N ARG A 111 -9.35 3.35 -5.55
CA ARG A 111 -10.25 3.69 -4.42
C ARG A 111 -9.47 3.99 -3.13
N TRP A 112 -8.38 3.27 -2.88
CA TRP A 112 -7.48 3.58 -1.76
C TRP A 112 -6.85 4.96 -1.94
N LEU A 113 -6.36 5.27 -3.14
CA LEU A 113 -5.71 6.56 -3.45
C LEU A 113 -6.69 7.72 -3.34
N HIS A 114 -7.92 7.55 -3.77
CA HIS A 114 -8.99 8.54 -3.61
C HIS A 114 -9.18 8.96 -2.14
N HIS A 115 -9.20 8.00 -1.22
CA HIS A 115 -9.33 8.29 0.22
C HIS A 115 -8.08 8.97 0.78
N MET A 116 -6.89 8.56 0.31
CA MET A 116 -5.62 9.14 0.75
C MET A 116 -5.44 10.58 0.25
N GLU A 117 -5.86 10.87 -0.98
CA GLU A 117 -5.88 12.22 -1.55
C GLU A 117 -6.74 13.16 -0.71
N LYS A 118 -8.00 12.78 -0.47
CA LYS A 118 -8.90 13.54 0.42
C LYS A 118 -8.33 13.71 1.84
N ALA A 119 -7.64 12.70 2.36
CA ALA A 119 -7.02 12.78 3.69
C ALA A 119 -5.82 13.76 3.70
N LEU A 120 -4.97 13.74 2.67
CA LEU A 120 -3.87 14.69 2.50
C LEU A 120 -4.40 16.12 2.33
N GLU A 121 -5.39 16.32 1.46
CA GLU A 121 -6.02 17.64 1.23
C GLU A 121 -6.54 18.26 2.53
N SER A 122 -7.24 17.45 3.33
CA SER A 122 -7.87 17.88 4.60
C SER A 122 -6.94 17.89 5.81
N THR A 123 -5.68 17.48 5.69
CA THR A 123 -4.69 17.57 6.78
C THR A 123 -3.89 18.88 6.63
N PRO A 124 -4.12 19.89 7.49
CA PRO A 124 -3.56 21.23 7.31
C PRO A 124 -2.06 21.31 7.58
N ASP A 125 -1.52 20.42 8.41
CA ASP A 125 -0.12 20.42 8.84
C ASP A 125 0.85 19.89 7.77
N ILE A 126 0.34 19.47 6.62
CA ILE A 126 1.14 18.99 5.49
C ILE A 126 1.20 20.08 4.43
N ASP A 127 2.40 20.57 4.12
CA ASP A 127 2.61 21.54 3.06
C ASP A 127 2.55 20.90 1.66
N ALA A 128 2.38 21.73 0.62
CA ALA A 128 2.16 21.27 -0.75
C ALA A 128 3.29 20.35 -1.28
N ASP A 129 4.56 20.72 -1.08
CA ASP A 129 5.70 19.90 -1.50
C ASP A 129 5.69 18.53 -0.82
N SER A 130 5.36 18.47 0.47
CA SER A 130 5.21 17.21 1.19
C SER A 130 4.02 16.40 0.67
N LYS A 131 2.89 17.02 0.34
CA LYS A 131 1.71 16.34 -0.25
C LYS A 131 2.08 15.68 -1.57
N ASP A 132 2.77 16.39 -2.46
CA ASP A 132 3.16 15.88 -3.77
C ASP A 132 4.10 14.67 -3.65
N LYS A 133 5.15 14.78 -2.81
CA LYS A 133 6.09 13.67 -2.54
C LYS A 133 5.38 12.45 -1.95
N MET A 134 4.51 12.67 -0.96
CA MET A 134 3.75 11.59 -0.33
C MET A 134 2.78 10.93 -1.31
N MET A 135 2.07 11.71 -2.12
CA MET A 135 1.14 11.18 -3.12
C MET A 135 1.85 10.35 -4.19
N ASN A 136 3.00 10.82 -4.69
CA ASN A 136 3.83 10.05 -5.63
C ASN A 136 4.27 8.72 -5.02
N PHE A 137 4.77 8.73 -3.78
CA PHE A 137 5.14 7.52 -3.04
C PHE A 137 3.94 6.56 -2.90
N PHE A 138 2.78 7.07 -2.48
CA PHE A 138 1.58 6.27 -2.27
C PHE A 138 1.05 5.67 -3.57
N ARG A 139 0.94 6.47 -4.63
CA ARG A 139 0.44 6.04 -5.93
C ARG A 139 1.33 4.96 -6.53
N HIS A 140 2.63 5.17 -6.55
CA HIS A 140 3.58 4.17 -7.03
C HIS A 140 3.51 2.88 -6.19
N THR A 141 3.49 3.00 -4.86
CA THR A 141 3.44 1.84 -3.96
C THR A 141 2.13 1.06 -4.08
N ALA A 142 1.00 1.73 -4.28
CA ALA A 142 -0.29 1.07 -4.51
C ALA A 142 -0.23 0.18 -5.77
N TYR A 143 0.32 0.70 -6.87
CA TYR A 143 0.49 -0.06 -8.10
C TYR A 143 1.59 -1.14 -8.02
N PHE A 144 2.62 -0.95 -7.17
CA PHE A 144 3.56 -2.00 -6.82
C PHE A 144 2.87 -3.19 -6.12
N LEU A 145 1.88 -2.91 -5.26
CA LEU A 145 1.07 -3.96 -4.64
C LEU A 145 0.14 -4.65 -5.65
N VAL A 146 -0.45 -3.91 -6.59
CA VAL A 146 -1.23 -4.49 -7.70
C VAL A 146 -0.37 -5.46 -8.52
N ALA A 147 0.85 -5.06 -8.88
CA ALA A 147 1.78 -5.93 -9.60
C ALA A 147 2.14 -7.19 -8.79
N GLY A 148 2.26 -7.05 -7.47
CA GLY A 148 2.47 -8.17 -6.54
C GLY A 148 1.29 -9.14 -6.47
N ASP A 149 0.04 -8.65 -6.44
CA ASP A 149 -1.15 -9.50 -6.45
C ASP A 149 -1.34 -10.23 -7.78
N GLU A 150 -1.07 -9.57 -8.91
CA GLU A 150 -1.11 -10.23 -10.22
C GLU A 150 -0.12 -11.41 -10.32
N LEU A 151 1.11 -11.24 -9.82
CA LEU A 151 2.12 -12.31 -9.85
C LEU A 151 1.67 -13.53 -9.01
N LYS A 152 1.05 -13.28 -7.85
CA LYS A 152 0.43 -14.33 -7.03
C LYS A 152 -0.66 -15.07 -7.82
N ASN A 153 -1.56 -14.33 -8.47
CA ASN A 153 -2.68 -14.93 -9.22
C ASN A 153 -2.19 -15.73 -10.43
N GLN A 154 -1.12 -15.29 -11.11
CA GLN A 154 -0.47 -16.05 -12.18
C GLN A 154 0.11 -17.37 -11.66
N ASN A 155 0.85 -17.33 -10.54
CA ASN A 155 1.44 -18.52 -9.93
C ASN A 155 0.40 -19.53 -9.42
N GLN A 156 -0.80 -19.07 -9.03
CA GLN A 156 -1.92 -19.94 -8.64
C GLN A 156 -2.65 -20.57 -9.83
N ARG A 157 -2.60 -19.94 -11.02
CA ARG A 157 -3.26 -20.43 -12.24
C ARG A 157 -2.44 -21.48 -13.01
N VAL A 158 -1.16 -21.69 -12.69
CA VAL A 158 -0.35 -22.75 -13.30
C VAL A 158 -0.44 -24.01 -12.44
N PRO A 159 -1.17 -25.07 -12.86
CA PRO A 159 -1.13 -26.34 -12.16
C PRO A 159 0.24 -26.97 -12.38
N CYS A 160 0.88 -27.48 -11.32
CA CYS A 160 2.03 -28.36 -11.44
C CYS A 160 1.67 -29.57 -12.33
N LYS A 161 2.05 -29.53 -13.62
CA LYS A 161 2.02 -30.70 -14.51
C LYS A 161 3.16 -31.66 -14.13
N HIS A 162 3.09 -32.29 -12.97
CA HIS A 162 3.91 -33.46 -12.64
C HIS A 162 3.06 -34.47 -11.86
N GLY A 163 2.15 -35.13 -12.58
CA GLY A 163 1.55 -36.39 -12.18
C GLY A 163 1.93 -37.44 -13.22
N ALA A 164 2.95 -38.24 -12.91
CA ALA A 164 3.49 -39.27 -13.78
C ALA A 164 2.40 -40.27 -14.21
N SER A 165 2.25 -40.45 -15.53
CA SER A 165 1.54 -41.59 -16.11
C SER A 165 2.30 -42.87 -15.74
N LYS A 166 1.73 -43.70 -14.86
CA LYS A 166 2.20 -45.08 -14.72
C LYS A 166 1.70 -45.89 -15.92
N PRO A 167 2.55 -46.65 -16.63
CA PRO A 167 2.08 -47.59 -17.61
C PRO A 167 1.42 -48.78 -16.89
N THR A 168 0.21 -49.11 -17.30
CA THR A 168 -0.42 -50.40 -17.04
C THR A 168 0.39 -51.50 -17.73
N ALA A 169 0.70 -52.55 -16.99
CA ALA A 169 1.29 -53.78 -17.52
C ALA A 169 0.32 -54.96 -17.23
N PRO A 170 0.40 -56.03 -18.04
CA PRO A 170 -0.74 -56.84 -18.50
C PRO A 170 -1.30 -57.83 -17.47
#